data_AF-G8ZJS7-F1
#
_entry.id   AF-G8ZJS7-F1
#
_cell.length_a   1.000
_cell.length_b   1.000
_cell.length_c   1.000
_cell.angle_alpha   90.00
_cell.angle_beta   90.00
_cell.angle_gamma   90.00
#
_symmetry.space_group_name_H-M   'P 1'
#
loop_
_entity.id
_entity.type
_entity.pdbx_description
1 polymer ?
#
loop_
_entity_poly.entity_id
_entity_poly.type
_entity_poly.pdbx_seq_one_letter_code
_entity_poly.pdbx_strand_id
1 'polypeptide(L)'
;MRKTLAVFLLLLGYFLAILTVYFLGYEFSIKPFALGIVGIIIALIIQFPLQLLVIFLRDKLNLGTLLVSIGLGFSAGFSQELVKYLFLHGKEVSTGIMFGLGIGFFEVLYAIPVVFYEEQLPEHMKKLVEKNSWLGAWERYFGTLFHIATSAILTYAGLGVLVLFMLLHGLVDSLAEMHNLGESKKALFLGEVLLSILSVLLILSL
;
A
#
# COMPACT_ATOMS: atom_id res chain seq x y z
N MET A 1 6.48 22.79 -11.97
CA MET A 1 7.68 21.94 -12.06
C MET A 1 7.72 20.85 -10.98
N ARG A 2 7.56 21.17 -9.68
CA ARG A 2 7.58 20.18 -8.57
C ARG A 2 6.48 19.09 -8.66
N LYS A 3 5.22 19.48 -8.93
CA LYS A 3 4.08 18.53 -9.04
C LYS A 3 4.25 17.55 -10.22
N THR A 4 4.65 18.06 -11.39
CA THR A 4 4.92 17.24 -12.59
C THR A 4 6.04 16.22 -12.34
N LEU A 5 7.13 16.65 -11.68
CA LEU A 5 8.21 15.75 -11.30
C LEU A 5 7.75 14.66 -10.32
N ALA A 6 6.94 15.02 -9.31
CA ALA A 6 6.38 14.05 -8.37
C ALA A 6 5.52 12.99 -9.08
N VAL A 7 4.62 13.41 -9.98
CA VAL A 7 3.80 12.48 -10.77
C VAL A 7 4.65 11.58 -11.66
N PHE A 8 5.66 12.14 -12.33
CA PHE A 8 6.59 11.35 -13.12
C PHE A 8 7.30 10.29 -12.26
N LEU A 9 7.72 10.65 -11.04
CA LEU A 9 8.39 9.73 -10.12
C LEU A 9 7.45 8.62 -9.62
N LEU A 10 6.18 8.92 -9.32
CA LEU A 10 5.17 7.91 -8.99
C LEU A 10 4.98 6.89 -10.14
N LEU A 11 4.84 7.40 -11.37
CA LEU A 11 4.71 6.58 -12.57
C LEU A 11 5.97 5.74 -12.82
N LEU A 12 7.15 6.33 -12.61
CA LEU A 12 8.43 5.63 -12.75
C LEU A 12 8.55 4.47 -11.76
N GLY A 13 8.20 4.67 -10.49
CA GLY A 13 8.22 3.62 -9.47
C GLY A 13 7.35 2.42 -9.86
N TYR A 14 6.13 2.69 -10.32
CA TYR A 14 5.22 1.65 -10.81
C TYR A 14 5.72 0.97 -12.10
N PHE A 15 6.27 1.74 -13.04
CA PHE A 15 6.86 1.18 -14.25
C PHE A 15 8.02 0.24 -13.95
N LEU A 16 8.87 0.57 -12.96
CA LEU A 16 9.92 -0.32 -12.49
C LEU A 16 9.36 -1.64 -11.94
N ALA A 17 8.21 -1.61 -11.24
CA ALA A 17 7.56 -2.83 -10.77
C ALA A 17 7.03 -3.70 -11.93
N ILE A 18 6.49 -3.08 -12.98
CA ILE A 18 6.12 -3.80 -14.22
C ILE A 18 7.35 -4.48 -14.83
N LEU A 19 8.47 -3.76 -14.93
CA LEU A 19 9.72 -4.32 -15.46
C LEU A 19 10.19 -5.52 -14.62
N THR A 20 10.10 -5.45 -13.29
CA THR A 20 10.42 -6.59 -12.41
C THR A 20 9.54 -7.80 -12.73
N VAL A 21 8.22 -7.61 -12.88
CA VAL A 21 7.29 -8.70 -13.26
C VAL A 21 7.65 -9.29 -14.62
N TYR A 22 8.00 -8.44 -15.60
CA TYR A 22 8.44 -8.88 -16.93
C TYR A 22 9.72 -9.72 -16.87
N PHE A 23 10.73 -9.28 -16.11
CA PHE A 23 11.98 -10.03 -15.94
C PHE A 23 11.82 -11.33 -15.15
N LEU A 24 10.80 -11.42 -14.29
CA LEU A 24 10.42 -12.67 -13.64
C LEU A 24 9.70 -13.66 -14.59
N GLY A 25 9.44 -13.27 -15.84
CA GLY A 25 8.87 -14.14 -16.87
C GLY A 25 7.34 -14.27 -16.83
N TYR A 26 6.64 -13.40 -16.09
CA TYR A 26 5.18 -13.41 -16.02
C TYR A 26 4.56 -12.56 -17.12
N GLU A 27 3.62 -13.15 -17.87
CA GLU A 27 2.87 -12.46 -18.92
C GLU A 27 1.73 -11.60 -18.35
N PHE A 28 1.53 -10.42 -18.94
CA PHE A 28 0.46 -9.53 -18.52
C PHE A 28 -0.92 -10.11 -18.82
N SER A 29 -1.79 -10.16 -17.80
CA SER A 29 -3.17 -10.61 -17.96
C SER A 29 -4.15 -9.58 -17.44
N ILE A 30 -5.01 -9.08 -18.35
CA ILE A 30 -5.92 -7.97 -18.06
C ILE A 30 -7.01 -8.31 -17.03
N LYS A 31 -7.50 -9.56 -17.02
CA LYS A 31 -8.58 -9.98 -16.13
C LYS A 31 -8.15 -9.95 -14.64
N PRO A 32 -7.08 -10.64 -14.22
CA PRO A 32 -6.61 -10.57 -12.84
C PRO A 32 -6.09 -9.17 -12.47
N PHE A 33 -5.49 -8.44 -13.42
CA PHE A 33 -5.10 -7.04 -13.22
C PHE A 33 -6.30 -6.14 -12.87
N ALA A 34 -7.37 -6.18 -13.66
CA ALA A 34 -8.59 -5.42 -13.38
C ALA A 34 -9.25 -5.87 -12.07
N LEU A 35 -9.17 -7.17 -11.74
CA LEU A 35 -9.65 -7.70 -10.47
C LEU A 35 -8.88 -7.13 -9.27
N GLY A 36 -7.57 -6.88 -9.43
CA GLY A 36 -6.75 -6.19 -8.43
C GLY A 36 -7.25 -4.78 -8.13
N ILE A 37 -7.57 -4.00 -9.18
CA ILE A 37 -8.15 -2.66 -9.06
C ILE A 37 -9.50 -2.70 -8.32
N VAL A 38 -10.37 -3.64 -8.69
CA VAL A 38 -11.66 -3.84 -8.00
C VAL A 38 -11.44 -4.26 -6.54
N GLY A 39 -10.47 -5.13 -6.30
CA GLY A 39 -10.11 -5.61 -4.97
C GLY A 39 -9.72 -4.48 -4.03
N ILE A 40 -8.84 -3.57 -4.44
CA ILE A 40 -8.45 -2.43 -3.59
C ILE A 40 -9.62 -1.48 -3.33
N ILE A 41 -10.52 -1.26 -4.29
CA ILE A 41 -11.74 -0.47 -4.07
C ILE A 41 -12.61 -1.12 -2.97
N ILE A 42 -12.79 -2.45 -3.02
CA ILE A 42 -13.53 -3.18 -1.98
C ILE A 42 -12.81 -3.08 -0.63
N ALA A 43 -11.49 -3.20 -0.61
CA ALA A 43 -10.70 -3.05 0.60
C ALA A 43 -10.88 -1.66 1.22
N LEU A 44 -10.91 -0.59 0.41
CA LEU A 44 -11.17 0.77 0.88
C LEU A 44 -12.57 0.94 1.49
N ILE A 45 -13.59 0.26 0.97
CA ILE A 45 -14.95 0.28 1.55
C ILE A 45 -14.95 -0.30 2.98
N ILE A 46 -14.13 -1.32 3.25
CA ILE A 46 -13.98 -1.92 4.58
C ILE A 46 -13.06 -1.05 5.47
N GLN A 47 -11.98 -0.55 4.88
CA GLN A 47 -10.95 0.22 5.57
C GLN A 47 -11.48 1.56 6.11
N PHE A 48 -12.24 2.31 5.32
CA PHE A 48 -12.68 3.65 5.73
C PHE A 48 -13.53 3.66 7.01
N PRO A 49 -14.55 2.81 7.20
CA PRO A 49 -15.26 2.71 8.46
C PRO A 49 -14.35 2.41 9.67
N LEU A 50 -13.36 1.53 9.50
CA LEU A 50 -12.40 1.20 10.56
C LEU A 50 -11.51 2.40 10.91
N GLN A 51 -11.00 3.09 9.89
CA GLN A 51 -10.19 4.29 10.08
C GLN A 51 -10.99 5.45 10.69
N LEU A 52 -12.25 5.62 10.30
CA LEU A 52 -13.16 6.59 10.93
C LEU A 52 -13.41 6.27 12.40
N LEU A 53 -13.55 4.98 12.76
CA LEU A 53 -13.66 4.57 14.16
C LEU A 53 -12.40 4.92 14.94
N VAL A 54 -11.20 4.70 14.38
CA VAL A 54 -9.93 5.07 15.00
C VAL A 54 -9.86 6.59 15.25
N ILE A 55 -10.24 7.40 14.26
CA ILE A 55 -10.27 8.87 14.39
C ILE A 55 -11.31 9.31 15.43
N PHE A 56 -12.50 8.70 15.44
CA PHE A 56 -13.51 8.99 16.46
C PHE A 56 -13.01 8.65 17.87
N LEU A 57 -12.34 7.51 18.05
CA LEU A 57 -11.76 7.11 19.33
C LEU A 57 -10.61 8.02 19.76
N ARG A 58 -9.80 8.50 18.83
CA ARG A 58 -8.78 9.52 19.09
C ARG A 58 -9.41 10.73 19.77
N ASP A 59 -10.45 11.29 19.18
CA ASP A 59 -11.07 12.52 19.66
C ASP A 59 -11.80 12.30 20.99
N LYS A 60 -12.48 11.14 21.14
CA LYS A 60 -13.24 10.80 22.35
C LYS A 60 -12.36 10.45 23.56
N LEU A 61 -11.25 9.76 23.33
CA LEU A 61 -10.36 9.25 24.39
C LEU A 61 -9.03 10.02 24.48
N ASN A 62 -8.85 11.06 23.66
CA ASN A 62 -7.62 11.84 23.54
C ASN A 62 -6.39 10.95 23.28
N LEU A 63 -6.50 10.01 22.33
CA LEU A 63 -5.42 9.08 22.02
C LEU A 63 -4.23 9.82 21.37
N GLY A 64 -3.03 9.48 21.81
CA GLY A 64 -1.80 10.02 21.23
C GLY A 64 -1.52 9.45 19.83
N THR A 65 -0.67 10.16 19.07
CA THR A 65 -0.32 9.83 17.67
C THR A 65 0.05 8.36 17.47
N LEU A 66 0.85 7.76 18.37
CA LEU A 66 1.27 6.37 18.26
C LEU A 66 0.09 5.39 18.14
N LEU A 67 -0.92 5.50 19.02
CA LEU A 67 -2.07 4.59 19.01
C LEU A 67 -2.96 4.82 17.80
N VAL A 68 -3.08 6.07 17.36
CA VAL A 68 -3.85 6.42 16.16
C VAL A 68 -3.19 5.86 14.90
N SER A 69 -1.88 6.06 14.74
CA SER A 69 -1.12 5.53 13.61
C SER A 69 -1.18 4.00 13.55
N ILE A 70 -1.07 3.32 14.70
CA ILE A 70 -1.28 1.86 14.78
C ILE A 70 -2.68 1.48 14.31
N GLY A 71 -3.72 2.15 14.83
CA GLY A 71 -5.10 1.87 14.43
C GLY A 71 -5.32 2.05 12.93
N LEU A 72 -4.81 3.14 12.35
CA LEU A 72 -4.95 3.45 10.92
C LEU A 72 -4.22 2.45 10.03
N GLY A 73 -2.96 2.12 10.37
CA GLY A 73 -2.15 1.18 9.60
C GLY A 73 -2.71 -0.24 9.65
N PHE A 74 -3.06 -0.74 10.83
CA PHE A 74 -3.66 -2.08 10.94
C PHE A 74 -5.06 -2.17 10.31
N SER A 75 -5.82 -1.07 10.24
CA SER A 75 -7.08 -1.04 9.49
C SER A 75 -6.85 -1.26 7.99
N ALA A 76 -5.79 -0.67 7.43
CA ALA A 76 -5.39 -0.87 6.04
C ALA A 76 -4.86 -2.29 5.80
N GLY A 77 -3.90 -2.74 6.60
CA GLY A 77 -3.34 -4.09 6.50
C GLY A 77 -4.40 -5.19 6.64
N PHE A 78 -5.32 -5.07 7.60
CA PHE A 78 -6.45 -5.99 7.73
C PHE A 78 -7.31 -6.01 6.46
N SER A 79 -7.77 -4.85 6.01
CA SER A 79 -8.76 -4.77 4.93
C SER A 79 -8.18 -5.24 3.60
N GLN A 80 -6.96 -4.82 3.27
CA GLN A 80 -6.33 -5.14 2.00
C GLN A 80 -5.91 -6.61 1.91
N GLU A 81 -5.26 -7.15 2.96
CA GLU A 81 -4.84 -8.56 2.94
C GLU A 81 -6.03 -9.52 3.01
N LEU A 82 -7.09 -9.18 3.75
CA LEU A 82 -8.32 -9.98 3.77
C LEU A 82 -8.93 -10.07 2.37
N VAL A 83 -9.08 -8.94 1.67
CA VAL A 83 -9.67 -8.94 0.33
C VAL A 83 -8.80 -9.71 -0.65
N LYS A 84 -7.47 -9.54 -0.61
CA LYS A 84 -6.55 -10.34 -1.43
C LYS A 84 -6.79 -11.83 -1.19
N TYR A 85 -6.78 -12.29 0.06
CA TYR A 85 -6.98 -13.71 0.38
C TYR A 85 -8.32 -14.25 -0.14
N LEU A 86 -9.41 -13.52 0.07
CA LEU A 86 -10.75 -13.93 -0.40
C LEU A 86 -10.83 -14.05 -1.93
N PHE A 87 -10.11 -13.20 -2.67
CA PHE A 87 -10.12 -13.21 -4.13
C PHE A 87 -9.10 -14.16 -4.75
N LEU A 88 -8.04 -14.52 -4.03
CA LEU A 88 -6.86 -15.18 -4.59
C LEU A 88 -6.60 -16.59 -4.06
N HIS A 89 -7.07 -16.93 -2.87
CA HIS A 89 -6.81 -18.26 -2.29
C HIS A 89 -7.31 -19.38 -3.21
N GLY A 90 -6.44 -20.34 -3.52
CA GLY A 90 -6.70 -21.44 -4.45
C GLY A 90 -6.53 -21.10 -5.94
N LYS A 91 -6.04 -19.89 -6.28
CA LYS A 91 -5.76 -19.49 -7.67
C LYS A 91 -4.28 -19.69 -8.04
N GLU A 92 -3.98 -19.54 -9.33
CA GLU A 92 -2.61 -19.58 -9.83
C GLU A 92 -1.79 -18.38 -9.33
N VAL A 93 -0.49 -18.59 -9.08
CA VAL A 93 0.45 -17.53 -8.66
C VAL A 93 0.46 -16.36 -9.65
N SER A 94 0.40 -16.65 -10.95
CA SER A 94 0.29 -15.66 -12.04
C SER A 94 -0.90 -14.72 -11.86
N THR A 95 -2.03 -15.24 -11.37
CA THR A 95 -3.23 -14.45 -11.04
C THR A 95 -2.96 -13.51 -9.86
N GLY A 96 -2.28 -13.99 -8.82
CA GLY A 96 -1.88 -13.17 -7.67
C GLY A 96 -0.93 -12.05 -8.06
N ILE A 97 0.07 -12.31 -8.89
CA ILE A 97 1.03 -11.30 -9.38
C ILE A 97 0.31 -10.19 -10.15
N MET A 98 -0.55 -10.55 -11.10
CA MET A 98 -1.29 -9.55 -11.88
C MET A 98 -2.30 -8.78 -11.03
N PHE A 99 -2.94 -9.43 -10.06
CA PHE A 99 -3.81 -8.77 -9.09
C PHE A 99 -3.05 -7.73 -8.27
N GLY A 100 -1.88 -8.10 -7.71
CA GLY A 100 -1.04 -7.17 -6.95
C GLY A 100 -0.54 -5.99 -7.80
N LEU A 101 -0.20 -6.25 -9.07
CA LEU A 101 0.14 -5.19 -10.02
C LEU A 101 -1.04 -4.23 -10.26
N GLY A 102 -2.27 -4.75 -10.34
CA GLY A 102 -3.50 -3.95 -10.43
C GLY A 102 -3.71 -3.06 -9.21
N ILE A 103 -3.42 -3.55 -8.00
CA ILE A 103 -3.45 -2.73 -6.78
C ILE A 103 -2.44 -1.58 -6.88
N GLY A 104 -1.18 -1.88 -7.21
CA GLY A 104 -0.15 -0.84 -7.33
C GLY A 104 -0.50 0.22 -8.37
N PHE A 105 -1.13 -0.16 -9.49
CA PHE A 105 -1.63 0.79 -10.48
C PHE A 105 -2.69 1.72 -9.91
N PHE A 106 -3.68 1.17 -9.19
CA PHE A 106 -4.71 1.96 -8.55
C PHE A 106 -4.13 2.96 -7.54
N GLU A 107 -3.15 2.54 -6.73
CA GLU A 107 -2.53 3.44 -5.75
C GLU A 107 -1.79 4.60 -6.42
N VAL A 108 -1.16 4.37 -7.57
CA VAL A 108 -0.56 5.44 -8.37
C VAL A 108 -1.64 6.40 -8.88
N LEU A 109 -2.74 5.86 -9.43
CA LEU A 109 -3.87 6.68 -9.88
C LEU A 109 -4.50 7.48 -8.73
N TYR A 110 -4.54 6.91 -7.53
CA TYR A 110 -5.04 7.55 -6.33
C TYR A 110 -4.10 8.67 -5.85
N ALA A 111 -2.78 8.45 -5.91
CA ALA A 111 -1.78 9.43 -5.47
C ALA A 111 -1.68 10.66 -6.40
N ILE A 112 -1.94 10.51 -7.71
CA ILE A 112 -1.81 11.61 -8.68
C ILE A 112 -2.73 12.82 -8.35
N PRO A 113 -4.05 12.65 -8.14
CA PRO A 113 -4.92 13.75 -7.72
C PRO A 113 -4.47 14.39 -6.40
N VAL A 114 -4.02 13.59 -5.43
CA VAL A 114 -3.54 14.10 -4.13
C VAL A 114 -2.37 15.07 -4.32
N VAL A 115 -1.43 14.77 -5.22
CA VAL A 115 -0.29 15.64 -5.56
C VAL A 115 -0.74 16.92 -6.29
N PHE A 116 -1.71 16.83 -7.21
CA PHE A 116 -2.14 18.00 -7.98
C PHE A 116 -2.98 18.98 -7.16
N TYR A 117 -3.87 18.43 -6.34
CA TYR A 117 -4.89 19.18 -5.59
C TYR A 117 -4.55 19.34 -4.11
N GLU A 118 -3.30 19.12 -3.69
CA GLU A 118 -2.81 19.28 -2.32
C GLU A 118 -3.33 20.57 -1.64
N GLU A 119 -3.27 21.70 -2.33
CA GLU A 119 -3.69 23.01 -1.80
C GLU A 119 -5.19 23.09 -1.47
N GLN A 120 -6.01 22.25 -2.11
CA GLN A 120 -7.46 22.17 -1.95
C GLN A 120 -7.87 21.11 -0.92
N LEU A 121 -6.94 20.29 -0.45
CA LEU A 121 -7.21 19.30 0.57
C LEU A 121 -7.51 19.98 1.92
N PRO A 122 -8.35 19.39 2.78
CA PRO A 122 -8.45 19.81 4.18
C PRO A 122 -7.08 19.86 4.85
N GLU A 123 -6.86 20.79 5.79
CA GLU A 123 -5.55 21.00 6.41
C GLU A 123 -4.96 19.74 7.07
N HIS A 124 -5.83 18.88 7.62
CA HIS A 124 -5.42 17.59 8.18
C HIS A 124 -4.96 16.58 7.11
N MET A 125 -5.48 16.67 5.89
CA MET A 125 -5.07 15.84 4.74
C MET A 125 -3.83 16.39 4.04
N LYS A 126 -3.60 17.71 4.05
CA LYS A 126 -2.39 18.32 3.47
C LYS A 126 -1.10 17.76 4.07
N LYS A 127 -1.14 17.42 5.37
CA LYS A 127 0.00 16.82 6.07
C LYS A 127 0.30 15.37 5.65
N LEU A 128 -0.67 14.71 5.02
CA LEU A 128 -0.53 13.36 4.48
C LEU A 128 0.14 13.35 3.09
N VAL A 129 0.32 14.50 2.45
CA VAL A 129 0.95 14.58 1.12
C VAL A 129 2.47 14.58 1.28
N GLU A 130 3.13 13.53 0.78
CA GLU A 130 4.58 13.39 0.86
C GLU A 130 5.28 14.57 0.15
N LYS A 131 6.14 15.26 0.91
CA LYS A 131 6.80 16.48 0.45
C LYS A 131 8.04 16.18 -0.39
N ASN A 132 8.58 14.96 -0.33
CA ASN A 132 9.75 14.54 -1.10
C ASN A 132 9.37 13.69 -2.31
N SER A 133 9.42 14.30 -3.49
CA SER A 133 9.02 13.65 -4.74
C SER A 133 9.84 12.38 -5.08
N TRP A 134 11.09 12.29 -4.64
CA TRP A 134 11.96 11.10 -4.85
C TRP A 134 11.54 9.90 -4.02
N LEU A 135 11.04 10.12 -2.81
CA LEU A 135 10.45 9.06 -2.00
C LEU A 135 9.24 8.45 -2.72
N GLY A 136 8.49 9.26 -3.48
CA GLY A 136 7.39 8.78 -4.31
C GLY A 136 7.78 7.67 -5.30
N ALA A 137 8.92 7.75 -5.99
CA ALA A 137 9.33 6.65 -6.90
C ALA A 137 9.70 5.39 -6.13
N TRP A 138 10.47 5.54 -5.05
CA TRP A 138 10.96 4.44 -4.23
C TRP A 138 9.81 3.68 -3.55
N GLU A 139 8.97 4.43 -2.84
CA GLU A 139 7.81 3.92 -2.12
C GLU A 139 6.83 3.24 -3.07
N ARG A 140 6.54 3.85 -4.24
CA ARG A 140 5.63 3.22 -5.22
C ARG A 140 6.20 1.95 -5.84
N TYR A 141 7.50 1.89 -6.09
CA TYR A 141 8.16 0.67 -6.56
C TYR A 141 8.04 -0.45 -5.53
N PHE A 142 8.54 -0.24 -4.31
CA PHE A 142 8.55 -1.29 -3.29
C PHE A 142 7.16 -1.61 -2.75
N GLY A 143 6.25 -0.64 -2.65
CA GLY A 143 4.84 -0.85 -2.34
C GLY A 143 4.18 -1.75 -3.37
N THR A 144 4.34 -1.45 -4.66
CA THR A 144 3.79 -2.31 -5.72
C THR A 144 4.37 -3.73 -5.66
N LEU A 145 5.68 -3.88 -5.44
CA LEU A 145 6.29 -5.20 -5.24
C LEU A 145 5.74 -5.93 -4.00
N PHE A 146 5.48 -5.21 -2.91
CA PHE A 146 4.85 -5.77 -1.72
C PHE A 146 3.46 -6.32 -2.03
N HIS A 147 2.63 -5.56 -2.76
CA HIS A 147 1.32 -6.03 -3.20
C HIS A 147 1.41 -7.24 -4.14
N ILE A 148 2.33 -7.22 -5.10
CA ILE A 148 2.58 -8.36 -6.00
C ILE A 148 2.93 -9.61 -5.19
N ALA A 149 3.90 -9.51 -4.29
CA ALA A 149 4.40 -10.67 -3.54
C ALA A 149 3.37 -11.22 -2.55
N THR A 150 2.72 -10.35 -1.77
CA THR A 150 1.66 -10.77 -0.84
C THR A 150 0.48 -11.40 -1.58
N SER A 151 0.02 -10.80 -2.69
CA SER A 151 -1.03 -11.37 -3.52
C SER A 151 -0.64 -12.73 -4.11
N ALA A 152 0.58 -12.88 -4.61
CA ALA A 152 1.10 -14.13 -5.15
C ALA A 152 1.19 -15.24 -4.08
N ILE A 153 1.70 -14.93 -2.89
CA ILE A 153 1.82 -15.90 -1.80
C ILE A 153 0.43 -16.31 -1.29
N LEU A 154 -0.50 -15.36 -1.13
CA LEU A 154 -1.87 -15.63 -0.66
C LEU A 154 -2.67 -16.53 -1.61
N THR A 155 -2.20 -16.80 -2.83
CA THR A 155 -2.87 -17.77 -3.69
C THR A 155 -2.76 -19.20 -3.17
N TYR A 156 -1.70 -19.51 -2.41
CA TYR A 156 -1.45 -20.85 -1.85
C TYR A 156 -1.28 -20.87 -0.32
N ALA A 157 -1.16 -19.70 0.33
CA ALA A 157 -1.01 -19.62 1.77
C ALA A 157 -2.29 -19.98 2.54
N GLY A 158 -2.14 -20.43 3.79
CA GLY A 158 -3.25 -20.62 4.73
C GLY A 158 -3.50 -19.39 5.62
N LEU A 159 -4.50 -19.50 6.50
CA LEU A 159 -4.93 -18.41 7.41
C LEU A 159 -3.81 -17.84 8.29
N GLY A 160 -2.83 -18.65 8.69
CA GLY A 160 -1.69 -18.16 9.49
C GLY A 160 -0.83 -17.14 8.74
N VAL A 161 -0.60 -17.36 7.45
CA VAL A 161 0.17 -16.43 6.61
C VAL A 161 -0.66 -15.18 6.30
N LEU A 162 -1.98 -15.31 6.13
CA LEU A 162 -2.88 -14.15 6.04
C LEU A 162 -2.73 -13.23 7.25
N VAL A 163 -2.83 -13.78 8.47
CA VAL A 163 -2.67 -12.99 9.70
C VAL A 163 -1.29 -12.35 9.75
N LEU A 164 -0.23 -13.08 9.40
CA LEU A 164 1.12 -12.51 9.35
C LEU A 164 1.20 -11.31 8.38
N PHE A 165 0.64 -11.41 7.18
CA PHE A 165 0.62 -10.29 6.23
C PHE A 165 -0.23 -9.12 6.70
N MET A 166 -1.37 -9.35 7.35
CA MET A 166 -2.13 -8.27 7.99
C MET A 166 -1.28 -7.52 9.01
N LEU A 167 -0.49 -8.24 9.81
CA LEU A 167 0.40 -7.63 10.81
C LEU A 167 1.56 -6.87 10.17
N LEU A 168 2.22 -7.46 9.15
CA LEU A 168 3.37 -6.84 8.48
C LEU A 168 2.95 -5.60 7.69
N HIS A 169 1.88 -5.69 6.91
CA HIS A 169 1.30 -4.56 6.20
C HIS A 169 0.85 -3.48 7.19
N GLY A 170 0.10 -3.88 8.22
CA GLY A 170 -0.35 -2.96 9.25
C GLY A 170 0.79 -2.23 9.94
N LEU A 171 1.92 -2.91 10.19
CA LEU A 171 3.12 -2.29 10.76
C LEU A 171 3.77 -1.27 9.83
N VAL A 172 3.94 -1.60 8.54
CA VAL A 172 4.51 -0.67 7.55
C VAL A 172 3.65 0.59 7.46
N ASP A 173 2.33 0.42 7.31
CA ASP A 173 1.40 1.55 7.21
C ASP A 173 1.34 2.35 8.52
N SER A 174 1.48 1.69 9.67
CA SER A 174 1.54 2.38 10.96
C SER A 174 2.75 3.31 11.05
N LEU A 175 3.90 2.91 10.50
CA LEU A 175 5.10 3.75 10.45
C LEU A 175 4.92 4.93 9.49
N ALA A 176 4.27 4.71 8.34
CA ALA A 176 3.89 5.77 7.41
C ALA A 176 2.94 6.77 8.07
N GLU A 177 1.90 6.29 8.77
CA GLU A 177 0.95 7.13 9.50
C GLU A 177 1.59 7.86 10.69
N MET A 178 2.60 7.28 11.34
CA MET A 178 3.38 7.99 12.36
C MET A 178 4.17 9.16 11.77
N HIS A 179 4.66 9.02 10.54
CA HIS A 179 5.26 10.13 9.82
C HIS A 179 4.19 11.18 9.46
N ASN A 180 3.09 10.77 8.86
CA ASN A 180 2.06 11.68 8.35
C ASN A 180 1.36 12.48 9.47
N LEU A 181 1.09 11.86 10.61
CA LEU A 181 0.42 12.50 11.75
C LEU A 181 1.40 13.24 12.69
N GLY A 182 2.62 12.72 12.86
CA GLY A 182 3.59 13.20 13.84
C GLY A 182 4.84 13.86 13.27
N GLU A 183 4.96 13.95 11.95
CA GLU A 183 6.13 14.44 11.21
C GLU A 183 7.44 13.70 11.56
N SER A 184 7.33 12.44 12.02
CA SER A 184 8.47 11.64 12.46
C SER A 184 9.31 11.16 11.27
N LYS A 185 10.42 11.84 10.98
CA LYS A 185 11.39 11.40 9.94
C LYS A 185 11.97 10.02 10.22
N LYS A 186 12.12 9.66 11.51
CA LYS A 186 12.60 8.34 11.92
C LYS A 186 11.59 7.26 11.53
N ALA A 187 10.29 7.52 11.71
CA ALA A 187 9.24 6.57 11.33
C ALA A 187 9.20 6.37 9.82
N LEU A 188 9.27 7.45 9.03
CA LEU A 188 9.38 7.38 7.58
C LEU A 188 10.56 6.51 7.15
N PHE A 189 11.77 6.81 7.62
CA PHE A 189 12.96 6.04 7.27
C PHE A 189 12.83 4.56 7.62
N LEU A 190 12.33 4.24 8.82
CA LEU A 190 12.13 2.85 9.23
C LEU A 190 11.05 2.15 8.41
N GLY A 191 9.97 2.85 8.06
CA GLY A 191 8.90 2.35 7.19
C GLY A 191 9.41 2.01 5.80
N GLU A 192 10.15 2.91 5.17
CA GLU A 192 10.75 2.69 3.85
C GLU A 192 11.73 1.53 3.85
N VAL A 193 12.64 1.47 4.84
CA VAL A 193 13.61 0.36 4.96
C VAL A 193 12.89 -0.97 5.16
N LEU A 194 11.88 -1.00 6.04
CA LEU A 194 11.11 -2.21 6.31
C LEU A 194 10.34 -2.66 5.06
N LEU A 195 9.64 -1.75 4.39
CA LEU A 195 8.92 -2.03 3.15
C LEU A 195 9.87 -2.58 2.09
N SER A 196 11.01 -1.92 1.83
CA SER A 196 11.99 -2.41 0.85
C SER A 196 12.50 -3.80 1.18
N ILE A 197 12.86 -4.07 2.44
CA ILE A 197 13.35 -5.40 2.86
C ILE A 197 12.26 -6.45 2.67
N LEU A 198 11.04 -6.19 3.15
CA LEU A 198 9.92 -7.12 3.03
C LEU A 198 9.60 -7.41 1.56
N SER A 199 9.48 -6.39 0.72
CA SER A 199 9.19 -6.54 -0.70
C SER A 199 10.25 -7.39 -1.40
N VAL A 200 11.54 -7.15 -1.14
CA VAL A 200 12.62 -7.94 -1.74
C VAL A 200 12.59 -9.39 -1.26
N LEU A 201 12.48 -9.61 0.05
CA LEU A 201 12.47 -10.97 0.61
C LEU A 201 11.27 -11.78 0.12
N LEU A 202 10.09 -11.16 0.02
CA LEU A 202 8.88 -11.83 -0.44
C LEU A 202 8.94 -12.10 -1.95
N ILE A 203 9.42 -11.17 -2.77
CA ILE A 203 9.60 -11.40 -4.21
C ILE A 203 10.59 -12.54 -4.47
N LEU A 204 11.69 -12.62 -3.72
CA LEU A 204 12.67 -13.71 -3.83
C LEU A 204 12.12 -15.08 -3.37
N SER A 205 10.95 -15.12 -2.75
CA SER A 205 10.27 -16.35 -2.32
C SER A 205 9.19 -16.84 -3.29
N LEU A 206 8.92 -16.10 -4.37
CA LEU A 206 8.00 -16.47 -5.45
C LEU A 206 8.67 -17.43 -6.45
#